data_AF-A0A5N4C442-F1
#
_entry.id   AF-A0A5N4C442-F1
#
_cell.length_a   1.000
_cell.length_b   1.000
_cell.length_c   1.000
_cell.angle_alpha   90.00
_cell.angle_beta   90.00
_cell.angle_gamma   90.00
#
_symmetry.space_group_name_H-M   'P 1'
#
loop_
_entity.id
_entity.type
_entity.pdbx_description
1 polymer ?
#
loop_
_entity_poly.entity_id
_entity_poly.type
_entity_poly.pdbx_seq_one_letter_code
_entity_poly.pdbx_strand_id
1 'polypeptide(L)'
;MTYCLLRTLKQCQTLREALIAAGKEIIWHGRTKEEPAHYCSICEVEVFDLLFVTNESNSRKTYIVHCQDCARKTSGNLENFVVLEQYKMEDLMQVYDQFTLVSEINV
;
A
#
# COMPACT_ATOMS: atom_id res chain seq x y z
N MET A 1 -14.05 13.41 3.82
CA MET A 1 -12.64 13.05 3.57
C MET A 1 -12.02 12.29 4.74
N THR A 2 -12.16 12.72 6.00
CA THR A 2 -11.64 12.03 7.20
C THR A 2 -12.03 10.55 7.28
N TYR A 3 -13.28 10.20 6.95
CA TYR A 3 -13.74 8.81 6.95
C TYR A 3 -13.05 7.94 5.89
N CYS A 4 -12.67 8.51 4.73
CA CYS A 4 -11.91 7.80 3.72
C CYS A 4 -10.51 7.44 4.26
N LEU A 5 -9.82 8.44 4.83
CA LEU A 5 -8.49 8.27 5.43
C LEU A 5 -8.49 7.21 6.53
N LEU A 6 -9.47 7.25 7.45
CA LEU A 6 -9.59 6.26 8.51
C LEU A 6 -9.74 4.83 7.96
N ARG A 7 -10.58 4.66 6.93
CA ARG A 7 -10.79 3.33 6.33
C ARG A 7 -9.55 2.82 5.64
N THR A 8 -8.88 3.65 4.84
CA THR A 8 -7.65 3.27 4.15
C THR A 8 -6.53 2.97 5.14
N LEU A 9 -6.35 3.81 6.16
CA LEU A 9 -5.36 3.58 7.23
C LEU A 9 -5.57 2.23 7.92
N LYS A 10 -6.82 1.94 8.32
CA LYS A 10 -7.17 0.67 8.95
C LYS A 10 -6.93 -0.52 8.01
N GLN A 11 -7.23 -0.38 6.72
CA GLN A 11 -6.98 -1.41 5.72
C GLN A 11 -5.48 -1.70 5.56
N CYS A 12 -4.65 -0.64 5.42
CA CYS A 12 -3.20 -0.80 5.35
C CYS A 12 -2.64 -1.48 6.60
N GLN A 13 -3.05 -1.02 7.79
CA GLN A 13 -2.60 -1.60 9.05
C GLN A 13 -2.99 -3.08 9.17
N THR A 14 -4.26 -3.41 8.93
CA THR A 14 -4.76 -4.79 9.03
C THR A 14 -4.05 -5.72 8.04
N LEU A 15 -3.83 -5.25 6.80
CA LEU A 15 -3.13 -6.03 5.79
C LEU A 15 -1.66 -6.25 6.18
N ARG A 16 -0.96 -5.19 6.61
CA ARG A 16 0.42 -5.26 7.05
C ARG A 16 0.61 -6.26 8.19
N GLU A 17 -0.25 -6.20 9.21
CA GLU A 17 -0.23 -7.13 10.35
C GLU A 17 -0.48 -8.57 9.89
N ALA A 18 -1.44 -8.80 8.99
CA ALA A 18 -1.71 -10.13 8.44
C ALA A 18 -0.53 -10.70 7.63
N LEU A 19 0.19 -9.86 6.88
CA LEU A 19 1.40 -10.25 6.15
C LEU A 19 2.54 -10.62 7.10
N ILE A 20 2.77 -9.82 8.14
CA ILE A 20 3.77 -10.10 9.18
C ILE A 20 3.43 -11.41 9.91
N ALA A 21 2.17 -11.61 10.30
CA ALA A 21 1.72 -12.82 10.95
C ALA A 21 1.89 -14.08 10.07
N ALA A 22 1.80 -13.92 8.74
CA ALA A 22 2.06 -14.98 7.77
C ALA A 22 3.56 -15.18 7.48
N GLY A 23 4.46 -14.43 8.12
CA GLY A 23 5.90 -14.48 7.87
C GLY A 23 6.30 -13.91 6.50
N LYS A 24 5.44 -13.11 5.88
CA LYS A 24 5.73 -12.52 4.57
C LYS A 24 6.63 -11.31 4.74
N GLU A 25 7.74 -11.30 4.00
CA GLU A 25 8.65 -10.16 3.96
C GLU A 25 7.97 -8.94 3.33
N ILE A 26 8.08 -7.80 4.01
CA ILE A 26 7.66 -6.49 3.55
C ILE A 26 8.91 -5.63 3.42
N ILE A 27 9.21 -5.18 2.21
CA ILE A 27 10.39 -4.39 1.90
C ILE A 27 10.01 -2.92 1.85
N TRP A 28 10.73 -2.11 2.62
CA TRP A 28 10.65 -0.66 2.50
C TRP A 28 11.11 -0.22 1.10
N HIS A 29 10.20 0.36 0.33
CA HIS A 29 10.47 0.88 -1.01
C HIS A 29 10.47 2.41 -1.02
N GLY A 30 9.56 3.02 -0.24
CA GLY A 30 9.31 4.45 -0.31
C GLY A 30 8.61 4.84 -1.63
N ARG A 31 8.56 6.15 -1.87
CA ARG A 31 7.99 6.73 -3.09
C ARG A 31 8.80 7.95 -3.52
N THR A 32 8.96 8.17 -4.82
CA THR A 32 9.53 9.41 -5.35
C THR A 32 8.47 10.51 -5.49
N LYS A 33 8.89 11.78 -5.50
CA LYS A 33 7.97 12.93 -5.47
C LYS A 33 7.01 12.95 -6.67
N GLU A 34 7.47 12.55 -7.85
CA GLU A 34 6.68 12.54 -9.08
C GLU A 34 6.11 11.16 -9.43
N GLU A 35 6.22 10.17 -8.53
CA GLU A 35 5.73 8.82 -8.80
C GLU A 35 4.19 8.81 -8.93
N PRO A 36 3.62 8.18 -9.97
CA PRO A 36 2.17 8.07 -10.13
C PRO A 36 1.56 7.08 -9.13
N ALA A 37 0.23 7.13 -8.97
CA ALA A 37 -0.49 6.08 -8.24
C ALA A 37 -0.39 4.74 -9.00
N HIS A 38 -0.30 3.64 -8.26
CA HIS A 38 -0.17 2.31 -8.82
C HIS A 38 -1.52 1.64 -8.97
N TYR A 39 -1.64 0.84 -10.03
CA TYR A 39 -2.85 0.08 -10.32
C TYR A 39 -2.49 -1.38 -10.55
N CYS A 40 -3.39 -2.28 -10.16
CA CYS A 40 -3.20 -3.69 -10.40
C CYS A 40 -3.20 -3.97 -11.92
N SER A 41 -2.15 -4.62 -12.41
CA SER A 41 -2.01 -5.01 -13.82
C SER A 41 -3.07 -6.00 -14.35
N ILE A 42 -3.90 -6.57 -13.47
CA ILE A 42 -4.91 -7.58 -13.82
C ILE A 42 -6.33 -7.00 -13.79
N CYS A 43 -6.68 -6.26 -12.74
CA CYS A 43 -8.05 -5.75 -12.55
C CYS A 43 -8.14 -4.23 -12.49
N GLU A 44 -7.03 -3.52 -12.69
CA GLU A 44 -6.95 -2.05 -12.78
C GLU A 44 -7.43 -1.30 -11.53
N VAL A 45 -7.66 -2.00 -10.41
CA VAL A 45 -7.94 -1.33 -9.13
C VAL A 45 -6.69 -0.61 -8.63
N GLU A 46 -6.87 0.56 -8.05
CA GLU A 46 -5.78 1.28 -7.37
C GLU A 46 -5.21 0.41 -6.25
N VAL A 47 -3.88 0.38 -6.14
CA VAL A 47 -3.15 -0.33 -5.09
C VAL A 47 -2.35 0.71 -4.31
N PHE A 48 -2.83 0.99 -3.11
CA PHE A 48 -2.24 1.99 -2.22
C PHE A 48 -1.32 1.32 -1.19
N ASP A 49 -0.15 1.93 -0.98
CA ASP A 49 0.84 1.64 0.06
C ASP A 49 1.55 0.27 0.00
N LEU A 50 0.79 -0.83 0.01
CA LEU A 50 1.33 -2.20 0.00
C LEU A 50 1.22 -2.81 -1.40
N LEU A 51 2.30 -2.72 -2.17
CA LEU A 51 2.35 -3.18 -3.56
C LEU A 51 2.82 -4.63 -3.64
N PHE A 52 2.02 -5.50 -4.26
CA PHE A 52 2.43 -6.89 -4.50
C PHE A 52 3.11 -6.97 -5.86
N VAL A 53 4.43 -7.21 -5.88
CA VAL A 53 5.21 -7.35 -7.10
C VAL A 53 5.76 -8.77 -7.19
N THR A 54 5.86 -9.34 -8.39
CA THR A 54 6.46 -10.68 -8.54
C THR A 54 7.97 -10.62 -8.29
N ASN A 55 8.57 -11.71 -7.80
CA ASN A 55 10.02 -11.82 -7.60
C ASN A 55 10.80 -11.45 -8.88
N GLU A 56 10.30 -11.89 -10.04
CA GLU A 56 10.87 -11.56 -11.36
C GLU A 56 10.84 -10.06 -11.64
N SER A 57 9.68 -9.41 -11.51
CA SER A 57 9.54 -7.98 -11.78
C SER A 57 10.34 -7.10 -10.81
N ASN A 58 10.49 -7.54 -9.56
CA ASN A 58 11.32 -6.89 -8.56
C ASN A 58 12.82 -6.98 -8.96
N SER A 59 13.29 -8.17 -9.32
CA SER A 59 14.69 -8.38 -9.74
C SER A 59 15.08 -7.59 -10.99
N ARG A 60 14.13 -7.43 -11.93
CA ARG A 60 14.32 -6.65 -13.16
C ARG A 60 14.00 -5.16 -13.00
N LYS A 61 13.58 -4.72 -11.81
CA LYS A 61 13.15 -3.35 -11.52
C LYS A 61 12.05 -2.83 -12.46
N THR A 62 11.19 -3.73 -12.95
CA THR A 62 10.01 -3.36 -13.75
C THR A 62 8.76 -3.15 -12.89
N TYR A 63 8.77 -3.67 -11.66
CA TYR A 63 7.77 -3.44 -10.61
C TYR A 63 6.31 -3.56 -11.11
N ILE A 64 5.97 -4.70 -11.70
CA ILE A 64 4.60 -4.96 -12.13
C ILE A 64 3.73 -5.15 -10.89
N VAL A 65 2.84 -4.21 -10.64
CA VAL A 65 2.00 -4.18 -9.43
C VAL A 65 0.76 -5.06 -9.57
N HIS A 66 0.43 -5.76 -8.49
CA HIS A 66 -0.80 -6.50 -8.30
C HIS A 66 -1.48 -6.06 -7.00
N CYS A 67 -2.81 -6.13 -6.96
CA CYS A 67 -3.55 -6.07 -5.70
C CYS A 67 -3.41 -7.41 -4.96
N GLN A 68 -3.70 -7.41 -3.66
CA GLN A 68 -3.66 -8.61 -2.82
C GLN A 68 -4.48 -9.77 -3.42
N ASP A 69 -5.71 -9.50 -3.87
CA ASP A 69 -6.61 -10.55 -4.35
C ASP A 69 -6.07 -11.23 -5.60
N CYS A 70 -5.58 -10.44 -6.56
CA CYS A 70 -4.99 -10.99 -7.78
C CYS A 70 -3.65 -11.70 -7.49
N ALA A 71 -2.83 -11.17 -6.58
CA ALA A 71 -1.60 -11.83 -6.16
C ALA A 71 -1.90 -13.21 -5.53
N ARG A 72 -2.89 -13.29 -4.64
CA ARG A 72 -3.32 -14.55 -3.99
C ARG A 72 -3.98 -15.54 -4.95
N LYS A 73 -4.72 -15.07 -5.96
CA LYS A 73 -5.25 -15.94 -7.02
C LYS A 73 -4.14 -16.60 -7.83
N THR A 74 -3.03 -15.90 -8.05
CA THR A 74 -1.84 -16.44 -8.76
C THR A 74 -0.97 -17.31 -7.86
N SER A 75 -0.78 -16.93 -6.59
CA SER A 75 0.02 -17.64 -5.61
C SER A 75 -0.62 -17.51 -4.23
N GLY A 76 -1.34 -18.55 -3.79
CA GLY A 76 -2.20 -18.49 -2.59
C GLY A 76 -1.49 -18.05 -1.32
N ASN A 77 -0.24 -18.49 -1.13
CA ASN A 77 0.64 -18.14 -0.02
C ASN A 77 1.65 -17.02 -0.36
N LEU A 78 1.54 -16.43 -1.55
CA LEU A 78 2.38 -15.33 -2.03
C LEU A 78 3.87 -15.68 -2.16
N GLU A 79 4.27 -16.95 -2.27
CA GLU A 79 5.69 -17.35 -2.42
C GLU A 79 6.40 -16.62 -3.57
N ASN A 80 5.69 -16.41 -4.68
CA ASN A 80 6.25 -15.78 -5.88
C ASN A 80 6.22 -14.24 -5.86
N PHE A 81 5.78 -13.65 -4.75
CA PHE A 81 5.61 -12.21 -4.61
C PHE A 81 6.56 -11.62 -3.56
N VAL A 82 6.87 -10.35 -3.70
CA VAL A 82 7.42 -9.48 -2.66
C VAL A 82 6.37 -8.39 -2.39
N VAL A 83 6.28 -7.94 -1.15
CA VAL A 83 5.45 -6.78 -0.80
C VAL A 83 6.36 -5.57 -0.62
N LEU A 84 6.07 -4.50 -1.35
CA LEU A 84 6.76 -3.22 -1.22
C LEU A 84 5.87 -2.24 -0.43
N GLU A 85 6.44 -1.60 0.60
CA GLU A 85 5.78 -0.58 1.42
C GLU A 85 6.24 0.82 0.98
N GLN A 86 5.28 1.69 0.62
CA GLN A 86 5.57 3.04 0.12
C GLN A 86 5.57 4.10 1.21
N TYR A 87 4.73 3.96 2.23
CA TYR A 87 4.59 4.93 3.32
C TYR A 87 4.81 4.24 4.65
N LYS A 88 5.50 4.91 5.58
CA LYS A 88 5.57 4.38 6.94
C LYS A 88 4.20 4.54 7.58
N MET A 89 3.78 3.54 8.33
CA MET A 89 2.51 3.60 9.07
C MET A 89 2.43 4.84 9.97
N GLU A 90 3.55 5.22 10.60
CA GLU A 90 3.67 6.43 11.43
C GLU A 90 3.34 7.71 10.65
N ASP A 91 3.81 7.83 9.40
CA ASP A 91 3.55 8.98 8.55
C ASP A 91 2.05 9.06 8.18
N LEU A 92 1.43 7.91 7.87
CA LEU A 92 0.00 7.84 7.56
C LEU A 92 -0.87 8.19 8.77
N MET A 93 -0.49 7.74 9.96
CA MET A 93 -1.15 8.09 11.21
C MET A 93 -1.05 9.60 11.47
N GLN A 94 0.13 10.18 11.29
CA GLN A 94 0.35 11.61 11.47
C GLN A 94 -0.52 12.45 10.51
N VAL A 95 -0.62 12.05 9.24
CA VAL A 95 -1.50 12.72 8.26
C VAL A 95 -2.97 12.63 8.69
N TYR A 96 -3.40 11.47 9.17
CA TYR A 96 -4.77 11.29 9.66
C TYR A 96 -5.07 12.19 10.86
N ASP A 97 -4.18 12.21 11.86
CA ASP A 97 -4.37 12.99 13.10
C ASP A 97 -4.38 14.49 12.84
N GLN A 98 -3.59 14.97 11.87
CA GLN A 98 -3.55 16.38 11.48
C GLN A 98 -4.70 16.80 10.57
N PHE A 99 -5.45 15.84 10.00
CA PHE A 99 -6.55 16.12 9.08
C PHE A 99 -7.80 16.59 9.86
N THR A 100 -7.81 17.89 10.17
CA THR A 100 -8.88 18.56 10.91
C THR A 100 -9.64 19.55 10.02
N LEU A 101 -10.89 19.82 10.39
CA LEU A 101 -11.69 20.85 9.70
C LEU A 101 -11.11 22.23 10.08
N VAL A 102 -10.72 23.02 9.09
CA VAL A 102 -10.36 24.42 9.31
C VAL A 102 -11.65 25.18 9.57
N SER A 103 -11.80 25.74 10.78
CA SER A 103 -12.84 26.73 11.04
C SER A 103 -12.48 28.03 10.33
N GLU A 104 -13.36 28.56 9.47
CA GLU A 104 -13.24 29.90 8.91
C GLU A 104 -13.29 30.92 10.05
N ILE A 105 -12.15 31.27 10.63
CA ILE A 105 -12.02 32.50 11.40
C ILE A 105 -11.81 33.59 10.36
N ASN A 106 -12.91 34.26 9.99
CA ASN A 106 -12.88 35.48 9.20
C ASN A 106 -11.92 36.50 9.87
N VAL A 107 -10.82 36.81 9.19
CA VAL A 107 -9.99 38.00 9.47
C VAL A 107 -10.49 39.12 8.58
#